data_AF-A0A2E7JEW8-F1
#
_entry.id   AF-A0A2E7JEW8-F1
#
_cell.length_a   1.000
_cell.length_b   1.000
_cell.length_c   1.000
_cell.angle_alpha   90.00
_cell.angle_beta   90.00
_cell.angle_gamma   90.00
#
_symmetry.space_group_name_H-M   'P 1'
#
loop_
_entity.id
_entity.type
_entity.pdbx_description
1 polymer ?
#
loop_
_entity_poly.entity_id
_entity_poly.type
_entity_poly.pdbx_seq_one_letter_code
_entity_poly.pdbx_strand_id
1 'polypeptide(L)'
;MYWRVILCIVFMVPGAAALEPQDAASYFATDAVTPQQAEQCLETMKSPLIHNSEGDHVNSYYYFGVHGDRTLIGLERVKGADYSQYFSLLVFDQTTLLGYYRNIASLPLFIEQDGQLSFPRGVELADTIYIHQGSFPALCLAGQDCVDWVSVSAVCELSTD
;
A
#
# COMPACT_ATOMS: atom_id res chain seq x y z
N MET A 1 63.01 3.17 -36.23
CA MET A 1 61.54 3.04 -36.47
C MET A 1 60.90 2.45 -35.21
N TYR A 2 60.13 3.29 -34.53
CA TYR A 2 59.13 3.07 -33.46
C TYR A 2 59.18 1.78 -32.60
N TRP A 3 59.74 1.91 -31.39
CA TRP A 3 59.51 0.99 -30.28
C TRP A 3 58.25 1.43 -29.52
N ARG A 4 57.26 0.54 -29.40
CA ARG A 4 55.97 0.78 -28.74
C ARG A 4 56.15 0.82 -27.22
N VAL A 5 55.82 1.94 -26.58
CA VAL A 5 55.56 1.99 -25.14
C VAL A 5 54.08 1.63 -24.96
N ILE A 6 53.81 0.45 -24.41
CA ILE A 6 52.45 0.02 -24.05
C ILE A 6 52.15 0.65 -22.68
N LEU A 7 51.29 1.66 -22.68
CA LEU A 7 50.72 2.24 -21.47
C LEU A 7 49.58 1.32 -21.00
N CYS A 8 49.80 0.52 -19.96
CA CYS A 8 48.72 -0.22 -19.30
C CYS A 8 47.84 0.77 -18.54
N ILE A 9 46.70 1.13 -19.13
CA ILE A 9 45.62 1.82 -18.42
C ILE A 9 44.93 0.76 -17.57
N VAL A 10 45.14 0.81 -16.26
CA VAL A 10 44.34 0.07 -15.29
C VAL A 10 42.97 0.75 -15.25
N PHE A 11 41.98 0.16 -15.91
CA PHE A 11 40.58 0.52 -15.67
C PHE A 11 40.23 0.04 -14.26
N MET A 12 40.18 0.98 -13.30
CA MET A 12 39.43 0.76 -12.08
C MET A 12 37.96 0.68 -12.46
N VAL A 13 37.43 -0.53 -12.55
CA VAL A 13 35.99 -0.77 -12.54
C VAL A 13 35.49 -0.28 -11.19
N PRO A 14 34.53 0.67 -11.11
CA PRO A 14 33.88 0.94 -9.85
C PRO A 14 33.17 -0.35 -9.45
N GLY A 15 33.59 -0.92 -8.32
CA GLY A 15 32.96 -2.11 -7.76
C GLY A 15 31.47 -1.83 -7.62
N ALA A 16 30.66 -2.68 -8.24
CA ALA A 16 29.24 -2.73 -7.95
C ALA A 16 29.11 -3.06 -6.46
N ALA A 17 28.80 -2.04 -5.65
CA ALA A 17 28.43 -2.24 -4.27
C ALA A 17 27.14 -3.07 -4.30
N ALA A 18 27.26 -4.36 -3.99
CA ALA A 18 26.13 -5.18 -3.66
C ALA A 18 25.49 -4.55 -2.41
N LEU A 19 24.25 -4.09 -2.55
CA LEU A 19 23.46 -3.58 -1.44
C LEU A 19 23.41 -4.67 -0.36
N GLU A 20 23.91 -4.37 0.82
CA GLU A 20 23.91 -5.33 1.91
C GLU A 20 22.47 -5.54 2.40
N PRO A 21 22.07 -6.78 2.80
CA PRO A 21 20.70 -7.09 3.21
C PRO A 21 20.17 -6.25 4.38
N GLN A 22 21.09 -5.68 5.15
CA GLN A 22 20.81 -4.82 6.31
C GLN A 22 20.34 -3.41 5.93
N ASP A 23 20.66 -2.92 4.73
CA ASP A 23 20.12 -1.65 4.22
C ASP A 23 18.67 -1.80 3.73
N ALA A 24 18.25 -3.01 3.35
CA ALA A 24 16.86 -3.27 2.94
C ALA A 24 15.87 -3.13 4.11
N ALA A 25 16.31 -3.41 5.35
CA ALA A 25 15.50 -3.21 6.55
C ALA A 25 15.29 -1.72 6.88
N SER A 26 16.17 -0.83 6.41
CA SER A 26 16.08 0.63 6.58
C SER A 26 15.08 1.30 5.62
N TYR A 27 14.50 0.57 4.65
CA TYR A 27 13.50 1.12 3.73
C TYR A 27 12.07 1.10 4.28
N PHE A 28 11.83 0.41 5.40
CA PHE A 28 10.61 0.63 6.14
C PHE A 28 10.78 1.94 6.89
N ALA A 29 10.09 2.99 6.44
CA ALA A 29 9.88 4.17 7.27
C ALA A 29 9.47 3.66 8.66
N THR A 30 10.13 4.13 9.72
CA THR A 30 9.89 3.68 11.10
C THR A 30 8.43 3.87 11.55
N ASP A 31 7.66 4.64 10.78
CA ASP A 31 6.25 4.97 11.02
C ASP A 31 5.28 4.29 10.03
N ALA A 32 5.76 3.33 9.22
CA ALA A 32 4.92 2.56 8.30
C ALA A 32 3.99 1.60 9.06
N VAL A 33 2.69 1.66 8.80
CA VAL A 33 1.72 0.72 9.39
C VAL A 33 1.88 -0.66 8.74
N THR A 34 2.13 -1.68 9.53
CA THR A 34 2.17 -3.07 9.07
C THR A 34 0.75 -3.62 8.89
N PRO A 35 0.58 -4.69 8.09
CA PRO A 35 -0.69 -5.43 8.02
C PRO A 35 -1.27 -5.84 9.38
N GLN A 36 -0.40 -6.29 10.30
CA GLN A 36 -0.81 -6.72 11.65
C GLN A 36 -1.28 -5.52 12.48
N GLN A 37 -0.61 -4.38 12.36
CA GLN A 37 -1.03 -3.14 13.01
C GLN A 37 -2.35 -2.61 12.45
N ALA A 38 -2.57 -2.72 11.14
CA ALA A 38 -3.83 -2.37 10.51
C ALA A 38 -4.97 -3.27 11.03
N GLU A 39 -4.75 -4.58 11.13
CA GLU A 39 -5.71 -5.51 11.72
C GLU A 39 -6.06 -5.13 13.16
N GLN A 40 -5.05 -4.93 14.02
CA GLN A 40 -5.24 -4.52 15.40
C GLN A 40 -6.02 -3.20 15.51
N CYS A 41 -5.73 -2.24 14.62
CA CYS A 41 -6.47 -0.98 14.60
C CYS A 41 -7.96 -1.19 14.29
N LEU A 42 -8.26 -1.96 13.24
CA LEU A 42 -9.64 -2.26 12.83
C LEU A 42 -10.39 -3.06 13.91
N GLU A 43 -9.73 -3.96 14.62
CA GLU A 43 -10.28 -4.71 15.75
C GLU A 43 -10.63 -3.79 16.92
N THR A 44 -9.68 -2.98 17.37
CA THR A 44 -9.87 -2.05 18.50
C THR A 44 -11.02 -1.09 18.25
N MET A 45 -11.14 -0.56 17.03
CA MET A 45 -12.24 0.35 16.67
C MET A 45 -13.55 -0.36 16.35
N LYS A 46 -13.60 -1.71 16.39
CA LYS A 46 -14.73 -2.53 15.95
C LYS A 46 -15.22 -2.14 14.55
N SER A 47 -14.28 -2.01 13.62
CA SER A 47 -14.56 -1.52 12.28
C SER A 47 -15.60 -2.39 11.59
N PRO A 48 -16.58 -1.80 10.89
CA PRO A 48 -17.52 -2.56 10.08
C PRO A 48 -16.80 -3.30 8.95
N LEU A 49 -15.54 -3.00 8.62
CA LEU A 49 -14.80 -3.82 7.67
C LEU A 49 -14.69 -5.28 8.14
N ILE A 50 -14.44 -5.51 9.43
CA ILE A 50 -14.19 -6.87 9.94
C ILE A 50 -15.31 -7.38 10.88
N HIS A 51 -16.10 -6.47 11.49
CA HIS A 51 -17.25 -6.80 12.36
C HIS A 51 -18.59 -6.53 11.68
N ASN A 52 -18.83 -7.12 10.51
CA ASN A 52 -20.04 -6.85 9.71
C ASN A 52 -21.11 -7.95 9.79
N SER A 53 -20.70 -9.22 9.86
CA SER A 53 -21.59 -10.38 9.92
C SER A 53 -20.84 -11.59 10.50
N GLU A 54 -21.54 -12.53 11.15
CA GLU A 54 -20.91 -13.72 11.75
C GLU A 54 -20.24 -14.65 10.72
N GLY A 55 -20.59 -14.54 9.44
CA GLY A 55 -19.96 -15.30 8.36
C GLY A 55 -18.90 -14.52 7.58
N ASP A 56 -18.70 -13.25 7.85
CA ASP A 56 -17.67 -12.46 7.16
C ASP A 56 -16.30 -12.79 7.78
N HIS A 57 -15.35 -13.19 6.94
CA HIS A 57 -13.99 -13.53 7.38
C HIS A 57 -12.97 -12.68 6.63
N VAL A 58 -11.98 -12.17 7.36
CA VAL A 58 -10.79 -11.58 6.76
C VAL A 58 -9.93 -12.69 6.21
N ASN A 59 -9.60 -12.59 4.91
CA ASN A 59 -8.75 -13.58 4.25
C ASN A 59 -7.29 -13.13 4.24
N SER A 60 -7.04 -11.85 3.96
CA SER A 60 -5.68 -11.32 3.80
C SER A 60 -5.61 -9.80 3.96
N TYR A 61 -4.46 -9.34 4.42
CA TYR A 61 -4.03 -7.95 4.38
C TYR A 61 -2.83 -7.81 3.44
N TYR A 62 -2.82 -6.76 2.63
CA TYR A 62 -1.78 -6.49 1.64
C TYR A 62 -1.09 -5.17 1.95
N TYR A 63 0.23 -5.16 2.03
CA TYR A 63 1.01 -3.93 2.13
C TYR A 63 1.43 -3.47 0.73
N PHE A 64 0.98 -2.29 0.31
CA PHE A 64 1.30 -1.74 -1.01
C PHE A 64 2.45 -0.73 -1.01
N GLY A 65 2.88 -0.30 0.18
CA GLY A 65 3.98 0.62 0.35
C GLY A 65 3.63 1.85 1.17
N VAL A 66 4.61 2.75 1.21
CA VAL A 66 4.57 4.04 1.88
C VAL A 66 5.02 5.13 0.93
N HIS A 67 4.41 6.31 1.04
CA HIS A 67 4.88 7.52 0.38
C HIS A 67 4.71 8.73 1.31
N GLY A 68 5.83 9.34 1.70
CA GLY A 68 5.84 10.30 2.81
C GLY A 68 5.39 9.61 4.10
N ASP A 69 4.45 10.25 4.81
CA ASP A 69 3.86 9.70 6.04
C ASP A 69 2.68 8.75 5.77
N ARG A 70 2.32 8.52 4.50
CA ARG A 70 1.12 7.75 4.15
C ARG A 70 1.45 6.28 3.92
N THR A 71 0.70 5.40 4.57
CA THR A 71 0.77 3.94 4.33
C THR A 71 -0.50 3.46 3.63
N LEU A 72 -0.34 2.58 2.63
CA LEU A 72 -1.46 1.98 1.91
C LEU A 72 -1.60 0.48 2.22
N ILE A 73 -2.75 0.11 2.76
CA ILE A 73 -3.08 -1.27 3.11
C ILE A 73 -4.31 -1.74 2.34
N GLY A 74 -4.22 -2.90 1.70
CA GLY A 74 -5.35 -3.64 1.17
C GLY A 74 -5.90 -4.63 2.19
N LEU A 75 -7.21 -4.86 2.13
CA LEU A 75 -7.91 -5.86 2.92
C LEU A 75 -8.79 -6.69 1.99
N GLU A 76 -8.60 -8.01 1.98
CA GLU A 76 -9.50 -8.97 1.34
C GLU A 76 -10.36 -9.65 2.41
N ARG A 77 -11.66 -9.73 2.12
CA ARG A 77 -12.64 -10.42 2.94
C ARG A 77 -13.52 -11.31 2.09
N VAL A 78 -14.01 -12.38 2.70
CA VAL A 78 -14.99 -13.29 2.10
C VAL A 78 -16.26 -13.26 2.92
N LYS A 79 -17.43 -13.17 2.26
CA LYS A 79 -18.72 -13.36 2.92
C LYS A 79 -19.08 -14.84 2.96
N GLY A 80 -19.38 -15.35 4.16
CA GLY A 80 -19.55 -16.78 4.42
C GLY A 80 -20.77 -17.44 3.78
N ALA A 81 -21.69 -16.68 3.20
CA ALA A 81 -22.89 -17.24 2.56
C ALA A 81 -22.68 -17.58 1.06
N ASP A 82 -21.89 -16.78 0.34
CA ASP A 82 -21.74 -16.86 -1.12
C ASP A 82 -20.27 -16.97 -1.57
N TYR A 83 -19.32 -16.97 -0.63
CA TYR A 83 -17.87 -16.98 -0.87
C TYR A 83 -17.39 -15.82 -1.78
N SER A 84 -18.18 -14.76 -1.89
CA SER A 84 -17.81 -13.59 -2.66
C SER A 84 -16.66 -12.86 -1.98
N GLN A 85 -15.62 -12.55 -2.77
CA GLN A 85 -14.47 -11.77 -2.33
C GLN A 85 -14.76 -10.28 -2.42
N TYR A 86 -14.33 -9.54 -1.40
CA TYR A 86 -14.46 -8.10 -1.31
C TYR A 86 -13.14 -7.47 -0.91
N PHE A 87 -12.70 -6.48 -1.67
CA PHE A 87 -11.50 -5.72 -1.37
C PHE A 87 -11.82 -4.39 -0.73
N SER A 88 -10.96 -3.93 0.18
CA SER A 88 -11.01 -2.60 0.74
C SER A 88 -9.60 -2.01 0.74
N LEU A 89 -9.50 -0.70 0.53
CA LEU A 89 -8.23 0.02 0.47
C LEU A 89 -8.21 1.07 1.56
N LEU A 90 -7.27 0.95 2.48
CA LEU A 90 -7.13 1.78 3.67
C LEU A 90 -5.93 2.69 3.52
N VAL A 91 -6.10 3.96 3.91
CA VAL A 91 -5.01 4.94 3.92
C VAL A 91 -4.74 5.38 5.34
N PHE A 92 -3.51 5.18 5.78
CA PHE A 92 -3.01 5.64 7.07
C PHE A 92 -2.13 6.87 6.91
N ASP A 93 -2.11 7.73 7.93
CA ASP A 93 -1.15 8.79 8.18
C ASP A 93 -0.33 8.42 9.41
N GLN A 94 0.89 7.92 9.23
CA GLN A 94 1.62 7.23 10.29
C GLN A 94 0.68 6.21 10.93
N THR A 95 0.34 6.33 12.22
CA THR A 95 -0.57 5.44 12.94
C THR A 95 -2.04 5.86 12.90
N THR A 96 -2.43 6.90 12.16
CA THR A 96 -3.82 7.36 12.07
C THR A 96 -4.51 6.80 10.84
N LEU A 97 -5.59 6.03 11.02
CA LEU A 97 -6.46 5.63 9.91
C LEU A 97 -7.28 6.83 9.43
N LEU A 98 -6.95 7.38 8.26
CA LEU A 98 -7.71 8.47 7.67
C LEU A 98 -9.09 8.00 7.22
N GLY A 99 -9.14 6.82 6.62
CA GLY A 99 -10.35 6.25 6.04
C GLY A 99 -10.04 5.16 5.03
N TYR A 100 -11.07 4.76 4.29
CA TYR A 100 -10.97 3.66 3.34
C TYR A 100 -12.01 3.73 2.22
N TYR A 101 -11.70 3.03 1.12
CA TYR A 101 -12.67 2.61 0.11
C TYR A 101 -13.12 1.18 0.39
N ARG A 102 -14.42 0.91 0.33
CA ARG A 102 -15.00 -0.40 0.67
C ARG A 102 -15.55 -1.11 -0.57
N ASN A 103 -15.30 -2.41 -0.68
CA ASN A 103 -15.80 -3.26 -1.77
C ASN A 103 -15.37 -2.77 -3.15
N ILE A 104 -14.10 -2.37 -3.28
CA ILE A 104 -13.54 -1.97 -4.57
C ILE A 104 -13.34 -3.22 -5.44
N ALA A 105 -13.49 -3.07 -6.75
CA ALA A 105 -13.39 -4.20 -7.68
C ALA A 105 -11.95 -4.72 -7.84
N SER A 106 -10.95 -3.86 -7.62
CA SER A 106 -9.54 -4.21 -7.76
C SER A 106 -8.69 -3.39 -6.80
N LEU A 107 -7.67 -4.02 -6.21
CA LEU A 107 -6.63 -3.34 -5.44
C LEU A 107 -5.58 -2.74 -6.40
N PRO A 108 -4.88 -1.68 -5.99
CA PRO A 108 -3.71 -1.22 -6.73
C PRO A 108 -2.60 -2.28 -6.74
N LEU A 109 -1.60 -2.10 -7.58
CA LEU A 109 -0.40 -2.94 -7.62
C LEU A 109 0.68 -2.40 -6.67
N PHE A 110 0.87 -1.08 -6.65
CA PHE A 110 1.87 -0.38 -5.83
C PHE A 110 1.59 1.14 -5.87
N ILE A 111 2.35 1.87 -5.06
CA ILE A 111 2.41 3.34 -5.10
C ILE A 111 3.60 3.76 -5.97
N GLU A 112 3.36 4.62 -6.95
CA GLU A 112 4.40 5.23 -7.78
C GLU A 112 5.28 6.20 -6.98
N GLN A 113 6.41 6.62 -7.56
CA GLN A 113 7.36 7.51 -6.87
C GLN A 113 6.80 8.88 -6.50
N ASP A 114 5.80 9.36 -7.23
CA ASP A 114 5.11 10.63 -6.96
C ASP A 114 3.88 10.46 -6.05
N GLY A 115 3.63 9.24 -5.57
CA GLY A 115 2.49 8.93 -4.72
C GLY A 115 1.22 8.58 -5.49
N GLN A 116 1.25 8.50 -6.83
CA GLN A 116 0.13 8.00 -7.62
C GLN A 116 -0.14 6.52 -7.30
N LEU A 117 -1.42 6.14 -7.19
CA LEU A 117 -1.80 4.74 -7.10
C LEU A 117 -1.83 4.11 -8.49
N SER A 118 -1.06 3.04 -8.68
CA SER A 118 -0.98 2.29 -9.94
C SER A 118 -1.90 1.08 -9.88
N PHE A 119 -2.81 0.92 -10.85
CA PHE A 119 -3.76 -0.20 -10.89
C PHE A 119 -3.41 -1.22 -11.98
N PRO A 120 -3.89 -2.47 -11.87
CA PRO A 120 -3.67 -3.48 -12.90
C PRO A 120 -4.13 -3.04 -14.28
N ARG A 121 -3.43 -3.51 -15.32
CA ARG A 121 -3.83 -3.24 -16.72
C ARG A 121 -5.27 -3.66 -16.97
N GLY A 122 -6.04 -2.80 -17.63
CA GLY A 122 -7.46 -3.02 -17.92
C GLY A 122 -8.40 -2.51 -16.82
N VAL A 123 -7.86 -2.00 -15.71
CA VAL A 123 -8.61 -1.21 -14.73
C VAL A 123 -8.41 0.27 -15.06
N GLU A 124 -9.41 0.86 -15.72
CA GLU A 124 -9.40 2.27 -16.06
C GLU A 124 -10.03 3.08 -14.92
N LEU A 125 -9.36 4.13 -14.45
CA LEU A 125 -9.90 5.06 -13.47
C LEU A 125 -10.52 6.27 -14.16
N ALA A 126 -11.62 6.79 -13.62
CA ALA A 126 -12.14 8.08 -14.07
C ALA A 126 -11.16 9.22 -13.74
N ASP A 127 -10.49 9.12 -12.59
CA ASP A 127 -9.57 10.13 -12.08
C ASP A 127 -8.30 9.48 -11.50
N THR A 128 -7.17 10.17 -11.64
CA THR A 128 -5.91 9.77 -10.99
C THR A 128 -6.02 9.99 -9.49
N ILE A 129 -5.57 8.99 -8.70
CA ILE A 129 -5.58 9.07 -7.24
C ILE A 129 -4.16 9.13 -6.73
N TYR A 130 -3.92 10.10 -5.85
CA TYR A 130 -2.66 10.26 -5.14
C TYR A 130 -2.86 9.95 -3.67
N ILE A 131 -1.95 9.21 -3.06
CA ILE A 131 -2.06 8.82 -1.64
C ILE A 131 -1.94 10.02 -0.68
N HIS A 132 -1.28 11.10 -1.10
CA HIS A 132 -1.00 12.26 -0.26
C HIS A 132 -2.04 13.39 -0.41
N GLN A 133 -3.12 13.17 -1.17
CA GLN A 133 -4.15 14.19 -1.40
C GLN A 133 -4.90 14.57 -0.11
N GLY A 134 -5.25 15.84 0.03
CA GLY A 134 -5.93 16.36 1.23
C GLY A 134 -7.39 15.93 1.38
N SER A 135 -8.02 15.49 0.28
CA SER A 135 -9.37 14.94 0.27
C SER A 135 -9.45 13.80 -0.72
N PHE A 136 -10.08 12.69 -0.33
CA PHE A 136 -10.24 11.51 -1.17
C PHE A 136 -11.58 11.58 -1.93
N PRO A 137 -11.56 11.65 -3.27
CA PRO A 137 -12.78 11.59 -4.08
C PRO A 137 -13.31 10.16 -4.10
N ALA A 138 -14.51 9.95 -4.65
CA ALA A 138 -15.00 8.61 -4.92
C ALA A 138 -14.06 7.88 -5.92
N LEU A 139 -13.84 6.60 -5.70
CA LEU A 139 -13.05 5.74 -6.60
C LEU A 139 -13.96 5.18 -7.68
N CYS A 140 -13.83 5.69 -8.90
CA CYS A 140 -14.63 5.26 -10.05
C CYS A 140 -13.78 4.42 -11.01
N LEU A 141 -13.98 3.10 -10.99
CA LEU A 141 -13.37 2.18 -11.96
C LEU A 141 -14.32 2.00 -13.15
N ALA A 142 -13.81 2.03 -14.37
CA ALA A 142 -14.63 1.97 -15.56
C ALA A 142 -15.49 0.70 -15.60
N GLY A 143 -16.78 0.88 -15.86
CA GLY A 143 -17.76 -0.21 -15.90
C GLY A 143 -18.19 -0.72 -14.52
N GLN A 144 -17.86 -0.02 -13.43
CA GLN A 144 -18.32 -0.29 -12.06
C GLN A 144 -18.93 0.96 -11.44
N ASP A 145 -19.74 0.79 -10.40
CA ASP A 145 -20.22 1.91 -9.61
C ASP A 145 -19.04 2.55 -8.84
N CYS A 146 -19.10 3.87 -8.71
CA CYS A 146 -18.12 4.59 -7.90
C CYS A 146 -18.24 4.18 -6.44
N VAL A 147 -17.10 3.99 -5.78
CA VAL A 147 -17.01 3.68 -4.37
C VAL A 147 -16.66 4.95 -3.60
N ASP A 148 -17.56 5.36 -2.72
CA ASP A 148 -17.34 6.52 -1.87
C ASP A 148 -16.21 6.31 -0.86
N TRP A 149 -15.50 7.39 -0.55
CA TRP A 149 -14.54 7.43 0.54
C TRP A 149 -15.26 7.45 1.89
N VAL A 150 -14.88 6.55 2.79
CA VAL A 150 -15.35 6.55 4.17
C VAL A 150 -14.29 7.19 5.07
N SER A 151 -14.54 8.41 5.50
CA SER A 151 -13.66 9.12 6.43
C SER A 151 -13.80 8.57 7.84
N VAL A 152 -12.67 8.41 8.54
CA VAL A 152 -12.60 7.85 9.90
C VAL A 152 -11.85 8.80 10.84
N SER A 153 -10.59 9.12 10.53
CA SER A 153 -9.69 9.93 11.37
C SER A 153 -9.50 9.37 12.79
N ALA A 154 -9.16 8.08 12.90
CA ALA A 154 -8.91 7.41 14.18
C ALA A 154 -7.42 7.11 14.37
N VAL A 155 -6.88 7.45 15.54
CA VAL A 155 -5.51 7.08 15.91
C VAL A 155 -5.49 5.62 16.35
N CYS A 156 -4.66 4.81 15.71
CA CYS A 156 -4.45 3.43 16.08
C CYS A 156 -3.40 3.37 17.20
N GLU A 157 -3.80 2.91 18.37
CA GLU A 157 -2.85 2.58 19.44
C GLU A 157 -2.12 1.29 19.07
N LEU A 158 -0.94 1.42 18.47
CA LEU A 158 -0.13 0.30 18.03
C LEU A 158 0.80 -0.12 19.17
N SER A 159 0.67 -1.38 19.61
CA SER A 159 1.60 -1.96 20.58
C SER A 159 2.95 -2.20 19.90
N THR A 160 4.04 -1.78 20.54
CA THR A 160 5.41 -2.13 20.14
C THR A 160 5.81 -3.42 20.86
N ASP A 161 5.23 -4.55 20.47
CA ASP A 161 5.68 -5.87 20.96
C ASP A 161 6.88 -6.39 20.15
#